data_AF-A0A3P6DUU5-F1
#
_entry.id   AF-A0A3P6DUU5-F1
#
_cell.length_a   1.000
_cell.length_b   1.000
_cell.length_c   1.000
_cell.angle_alpha   90.00
_cell.angle_beta   90.00
_cell.angle_gamma   90.00
#
_symmetry.space_group_name_H-M   'P 1'
#
loop_
_entity.id
_entity.type
_entity.pdbx_description
1 polymer ?
#
loop_
_entity_poly.entity_id
_entity_poly.type
_entity_poly.pdbx_seq_one_letter_code
_entity_poly.pdbx_strand_id
1 'polypeptide(L)'
;MSYLHDLHIATIHIETDCTDLVEMIGNPIDCLGFPSELVSCRLIRDGFVGFSIYYIPRSRNMRADFHSKEERSNDPIGAYTYSD
;
A
#
# COMPACT_ATOMS: atom_id res chain seq x y z
N MET A 1 13.02 -7.72 1.57
CA MET A 1 12.38 -8.98 2.01
C MET A 1 13.16 -9.74 3.07
N SER A 2 14.48 -9.59 3.20
CA SER A 2 15.28 -10.32 4.21
C SER A 2 14.76 -10.17 5.65
N TYR A 3 14.46 -8.96 6.10
CA TYR A 3 14.06 -8.70 7.50
C TYR A 3 12.78 -9.45 7.95
N LEU A 4 11.78 -9.60 7.08
CA LEU A 4 10.54 -10.29 7.45
C LEU A 4 10.70 -11.82 7.45
N HIS A 5 11.57 -12.35 6.59
CA HIS A 5 11.99 -13.75 6.65
C HIS A 5 12.80 -14.03 7.91
N ASP A 6 13.70 -13.12 8.31
CA ASP A 6 14.49 -13.24 9.55
C ASP A 6 13.58 -13.25 10.78
N LEU A 7 12.47 -12.49 10.75
CA LEU A 7 11.43 -12.49 11.78
C LEU A 7 10.46 -13.70 11.70
N HIS A 8 10.66 -14.64 10.77
CA HIS A 8 9.80 -15.82 10.57
C HIS A 8 8.31 -15.48 10.37
N ILE A 9 8.01 -14.31 9.82
CA ILE A 9 6.64 -13.90 9.55
C ILE A 9 6.17 -14.62 8.28
N ALA A 10 5.35 -15.66 8.45
CA ALA A 10 4.82 -16.46 7.35
C ALA A 10 3.47 -15.93 6.82
N THR A 11 2.80 -15.05 7.56
CA THR A 11 1.47 -14.53 7.21
C THR A 11 1.39 -13.04 7.43
N ILE A 12 0.78 -12.32 6.49
CA ILE A 12 0.57 -10.88 6.56
C ILE A 12 -0.89 -10.54 6.25
N HIS A 13 -1.42 -9.60 7.04
CA HIS A 13 -2.74 -8.99 6.85
C HIS A 13 -2.54 -7.50 6.66
N ILE A 14 -2.98 -6.97 5.52
CA ILE A 14 -2.84 -5.57 5.16
C ILE A 14 -4.23 -4.94 5.20
N GLU A 15 -4.38 -3.84 5.94
CA GLU A 15 -5.56 -3.00 5.91
C GLU A 15 -5.22 -1.70 5.16
N THR A 16 -6.05 -1.31 4.22
CA THR A 16 -5.86 -0.09 3.42
C THR A 16 -7.18 0.63 3.22
N ASP A 17 -7.16 1.95 3.14
CA ASP A 17 -8.32 2.75 2.74
C ASP A 17 -8.33 3.11 1.25
N CYS A 18 -7.44 2.47 0.47
CA CYS A 18 -7.39 2.59 -0.98
C CYS A 18 -8.07 1.39 -1.64
N THR A 19 -9.24 1.60 -2.23
CA THR A 19 -9.98 0.54 -2.96
C THR A 19 -9.21 0.03 -4.16
N ASP A 20 -8.56 0.93 -4.89
CA ASP A 20 -7.83 0.61 -6.12
C ASP A 20 -6.68 -0.37 -5.84
N LEU A 21 -6.03 -0.26 -4.66
CA LEU A 21 -4.97 -1.18 -4.25
C LEU A 21 -5.50 -2.59 -3.97
N VAL A 22 -6.67 -2.68 -3.32
CA VAL A 22 -7.34 -3.98 -3.06
C VAL A 22 -7.74 -4.63 -4.38
N GLU A 23 -8.32 -3.86 -5.31
CA GLU A 23 -8.71 -4.33 -6.64
C GLU A 23 -7.50 -4.71 -7.47
N MET A 24 -6.44 -3.92 -7.47
CA MET A 24 -5.20 -4.20 -8.20
C MET A 24 -4.56 -5.53 -7.77
N ILE A 25 -4.59 -5.86 -6.48
CA ILE A 25 -4.03 -7.10 -5.95
C ILE A 25 -4.99 -8.29 -6.16
N GLY A 26 -6.30 -8.06 -6.01
CA GLY A 26 -7.33 -9.09 -6.18
C GLY A 26 -7.61 -9.46 -7.64
N ASN A 27 -7.57 -8.48 -8.55
CA ASN A 27 -7.79 -8.62 -9.98
C ASN A 27 -6.79 -7.76 -10.77
N PRO A 28 -5.60 -8.27 -11.09
CA PRO A 28 -4.51 -7.49 -11.67
C PRO A 28 -4.70 -7.07 -13.14
N ILE A 29 -5.85 -7.40 -13.75
CA ILE A 29 -6.14 -7.06 -15.16
C ILE A 29 -6.52 -5.58 -15.30
N ASP A 30 -7.07 -4.96 -14.25
CA ASP A 30 -7.69 -3.62 -14.34
C ASP A 30 -6.71 -2.47 -14.03
N CYS A 31 -5.50 -2.76 -13.54
CA CYS A 31 -4.52 -1.74 -13.18
C CYS A 31 -3.43 -1.54 -14.25
N LEU A 32 -3.83 -1.18 -15.46
CA LEU A 32 -2.91 -0.96 -16.59
C LEU A 32 -1.97 0.24 -16.41
N GLY A 33 -2.23 1.12 -15.44
CA GLY A 33 -1.45 2.34 -15.19
C GLY A 33 -0.17 2.16 -14.35
N PHE A 34 -0.03 1.04 -13.62
CA PHE A 34 1.04 0.85 -12.62
C PHE A 34 1.74 -0.52 -12.75
N PRO A 35 2.35 -0.83 -13.91
CA PRO A 35 2.90 -2.15 -14.19
C PRO A 35 4.08 -2.52 -13.28
N SER A 36 4.88 -1.55 -12.82
CA SER A 36 6.05 -1.81 -11.97
C SER A 36 5.65 -2.11 -10.52
N GLU A 37 4.67 -1.38 -10.02
CA GLU A 37 4.09 -1.49 -8.69
C GLU A 37 3.31 -2.80 -8.56
N LEU A 38 2.63 -3.21 -9.63
CA LEU A 38 2.00 -4.53 -9.75
C LEU A 38 3.01 -5.66 -9.55
N VAL A 39 4.20 -5.56 -10.15
CA VAL A 39 5.26 -6.56 -9.98
C VAL A 39 5.73 -6.58 -8.52
N SER A 40 5.94 -5.41 -7.91
CA SER A 40 6.31 -5.34 -6.49
C SER A 40 5.23 -5.92 -5.57
N CYS A 41 3.96 -5.63 -5.80
CA CYS A 41 2.85 -6.17 -5.03
C CYS A 41 2.77 -7.71 -5.15
N ARG A 42 3.02 -8.25 -6.35
CA ARG A 42 3.10 -9.70 -6.55
C ARG A 42 4.27 -10.32 -5.80
N LEU A 43 5.46 -9.72 -5.87
CA LEU A 43 6.62 -10.19 -5.12
C LEU A 43 6.39 -10.17 -3.61
N ILE A 44 5.66 -9.17 -3.11
CA ILE A 44 5.23 -9.12 -1.70
C ILE A 44 4.31 -10.29 -1.40
N ARG A 45 3.22 -10.45 -2.16
CA ARG A 45 2.25 -11.53 -1.94
C ARG A 45 2.91 -12.91 -1.99
N ASP A 46 3.70 -13.17 -3.01
CA ASP A 46 4.32 -14.47 -3.27
C ASP A 46 5.43 -14.80 -2.24
N GLY A 47 5.89 -13.80 -1.47
CA GLY A 47 6.85 -13.97 -0.37
C GLY A 47 6.25 -14.48 0.94
N PHE A 48 4.92 -14.53 1.08
CA PHE A 48 4.23 -15.01 2.30
C PHE A 48 3.39 -16.24 2.02
N VAL A 49 3.33 -17.15 2.99
CA VAL A 49 2.46 -18.34 2.94
C VAL A 49 1.00 -17.94 3.09
N GLY A 50 0.72 -16.94 3.94
CA GLY A 50 -0.61 -16.34 4.09
C GLY A 50 -0.57 -14.87 3.73
N PHE A 51 -1.39 -14.46 2.77
CA PHE A 51 -1.50 -13.06 2.38
C PHE A 51 -2.98 -12.67 2.30
N SER A 52 -3.31 -11.52 2.86
CA SER A 52 -4.62 -10.90 2.67
C SER A 52 -4.53 -9.39 2.72
N ILE A 53 -5.40 -8.74 1.95
CA ILE A 53 -5.56 -7.29 1.93
C ILE A 53 -7.04 -6.95 1.95
N TYR A 54 -7.42 -5.98 2.77
CA TYR A 54 -8.81 -5.56 2.93
C TYR A 54 -8.95 -4.05 2.94
N TYR A 55 -10.07 -3.59 2.40
CA TYR A 55 -10.48 -2.21 2.52
C TYR A 55 -10.98 -1.89 3.93
N ILE A 56 -10.52 -0.78 4.49
CA ILE A 56 -11.06 -0.15 5.70
C ILE A 56 -11.41 1.32 5.41
N PRO A 57 -12.43 1.90 6.05
CA PRO A 57 -12.69 3.34 5.94
C PRO A 57 -11.48 4.17 6.38
N ARG A 58 -11.23 5.32 5.73
CA ARG A 58 -10.12 6.24 6.08
C ARG A 58 -10.10 6.66 7.54
N SER A 59 -11.27 6.80 8.17
CA SER A 59 -11.41 7.08 9.60
C SER A 59 -10.82 6.00 10.52
N ARG A 60 -10.60 4.79 10.00
CA ARG A 60 -9.90 3.68 10.68
C ARG A 60 -8.42 3.58 10.31
N ASN A 61 -7.98 4.29 9.27
CA ASN A 61 -6.58 4.33 8.81
C ASN A 61 -5.86 5.64 9.16
N MET A 62 -6.32 6.35 10.19
CA MET A 62 -5.87 7.71 10.53
C MET A 62 -4.36 7.82 10.79
N ARG A 63 -3.74 6.76 11.32
CA ARG A 63 -2.29 6.74 11.59
C ARG A 63 -1.49 6.74 10.29
N ALA A 64 -1.87 5.91 9.32
CA ALA A 64 -1.22 5.90 8.02
C ALA A 64 -1.47 7.22 7.27
N ASP A 65 -2.70 7.74 7.31
CA ASP A 65 -3.05 9.05 6.75
C ASP A 65 -2.19 10.18 7.31
N PHE A 66 -2.00 10.22 8.63
CA PHE A 66 -1.15 11.21 9.30
C PHE A 66 0.28 11.15 8.78
N HIS A 67 0.88 9.94 8.70
CA HIS A 67 2.24 9.78 8.20
C HIS A 67 2.37 10.19 6.73
N SER A 68 1.43 9.78 5.87
CA SER A 68 1.45 10.19 4.45
C SER A 68 1.32 11.71 4.27
N LYS A 69 0.52 12.38 5.12
CA LYS A 69 0.40 13.85 5.11
C LYS A 69 1.68 14.53 5.60
N GLU A 70 2.29 14.02 6.66
CA GLU A 70 3.54 14.55 7.20
C GLU A 70 4.67 14.43 6.17
N GLU A 71 4.82 13.27 5.53
CA GLU A 71 5.78 13.05 4.46
C GLU A 71 5.54 13.99 3.27
N ARG A 72 4.28 14.18 2.87
CA ARG A 72 3.93 15.13 1.79
C ARG A 72 4.22 16.59 2.17
N SER A 73 4.04 16.96 3.44
CA SER A 73 4.35 18.32 3.91
C SER A 73 5.85 18.60 3.97
N ASN A 74 6.67 17.55 4.07
CA ASN A 74 8.12 17.63 4.04
C ASN A 74 8.72 17.48 2.63
N ASP A 75 7.88 17.27 1.61
CA ASP A 75 8.29 17.27 0.20
C ASP A 75 8.21 18.70 -0.37
N PRO A 76 9.36 19.36 -0.68
CA PRO A 76 9.38 20.71 -1.22
C PRO A 76 8.70 20.83 -2.60
N ILE A 77 8.40 19.72 -3.29
CA ILE A 77 7.64 19.71 -4.56
C ILE A 77 6.13 19.69 -4.30
N GLY A 78 5.68 19.12 -3.17
CA GLY A 78 4.26 18.98 -2.81
C GLY A 78 3.58 20.27 -2.34
N ALA A 79 4.35 21.29 -1.94
CA ALA A 79 3.86 22.53 -1.34
C ALA A 79 3.20 23.51 -2.34
N TYR A 80 3.34 23.30 -3.66
CA TYR A 80 2.86 24.24 -4.69
C TYR A 80 1.52 23.86 -5.33
N THR A 81 0.86 22.79 -4.88
CA THR A 81 -0.35 22.28 -5.54
C THR A 81 -1.62 22.37 -4.70
N TYR A 82 -1.76 23.36 -3.81
CA TYR A 82 -3.07 23.82 -3.33
C TYR A 82 -3.01 25.29 -2.92
N SER A 83 -3.32 26.18 -3.86
CA SER A 83 -3.89 27.50 -3.58
C SER A 83 -5.31 27.46 -4.15
N ASP A 84 -6.29 27.56 -3.24
CA ASP A 84 -7.75 27.77 -3.39
C ASP A 84 -8.44 27.37 -4.72
#